data_AF-A0A960IS00-F1
#
_entry.id   AF-A0A960IS00-F1
#
_cell.length_a   1.000
_cell.length_b   1.000
_cell.length_c   1.000
_cell.angle_alpha   90.00
_cell.angle_beta   90.00
_cell.angle_gamma   90.00
#
_symmetry.space_group_name_H-M   'P 1'
#
loop_
_entity.id
_entity.type
_entity.pdbx_description
1 polymer ?
#
loop_
_entity_poly.entity_id
_entity_poly.type
_entity_poly.pdbx_seq_one_letter_code
_entity_poly.pdbx_strand_id
1 'polypeptide(L)'
;AVATAIVAAGGLWFAARTELIENWGLFAALVVLTFAVIPVLPALLPPSGMARVGRSAPTALWLLVVLVLSALIPWETTIGSTGFRLLAILGWTGLAAIMSIGILGVNPAATDREPEPSPDELGLGSDLGKADAVAAGTLLGLDEDVMSLPTSEMLVGLRAGDPS
;
A
#
# COMPACT_ATOMS: atom_id res chain seq x y z
N ALA A 1 15.85 1.86 9.48
CA ALA A 1 14.74 2.78 9.78
C ALA A 1 15.09 3.84 10.81
N VAL A 2 15.46 3.47 12.05
CA VAL A 2 15.72 4.44 13.15
C VAL A 2 16.80 5.47 12.82
N ALA A 3 17.96 5.03 12.30
CA ALA A 3 19.04 5.95 11.90
C ALA A 3 18.58 6.97 10.85
N THR A 4 17.78 6.55 9.86
CA THR A 4 17.20 7.42 8.83
C THR A 4 16.27 8.47 9.45
N ALA A 5 15.42 8.07 10.40
CA ALA A 5 14.54 8.99 11.11
C ALA A 5 15.31 10.02 11.94
N ILE A 6 16.38 9.61 12.62
CA ILE A 6 17.26 10.51 13.39
C ILE A 6 17.94 11.52 12.45
N VAL A 7 18.50 11.06 11.33
CA VAL A 7 19.15 11.95 10.36
C VAL A 7 18.15 12.94 9.76
N ALA A 8 16.94 12.49 9.42
CA ALA A 8 15.90 13.36 8.90
C ALA A 8 15.46 14.42 9.93
N ALA A 9 15.20 14.01 11.18
CA ALA A 9 14.84 14.93 12.26
C ALA A 9 15.96 15.94 12.56
N GLY A 10 17.22 15.48 12.58
CA GLY A 10 18.39 16.34 12.75
C GLY A 10 18.55 17.35 11.60
N GLY A 11 18.31 16.92 10.36
CA GLY A 11 18.33 17.80 9.19
C GLY A 11 17.25 18.89 9.25
N LEU A 12 16.03 18.53 9.64
CA LEU A 12 14.93 19.48 9.84
C LEU A 12 15.24 20.48 10.96
N TRP A 13 15.77 20.00 12.09
CA TRP A 13 16.19 20.87 13.19
C TRP A 13 17.28 21.86 12.76
N PHE A 14 18.28 21.39 12.01
CA PHE A 14 19.33 22.24 11.49
C PHE A 14 18.77 23.30 10.53
N ALA A 15 17.88 22.91 9.61
CA ALA A 15 17.23 23.83 8.68
C ALA A 15 16.44 24.93 9.41
N ALA A 16 15.72 24.58 10.48
CA ALA A 16 15.03 25.56 11.31
C ALA A 16 16.02 26.46 12.06
N ARG A 17 17.13 25.91 12.54
CA ARG A 17 18.15 26.68 13.28
C ARG A 17 18.85 27.71 12.39
N THR A 18 18.98 27.43 11.11
CA THR A 18 19.53 28.33 10.09
C THR A 18 18.47 29.23 9.44
N GLU A 19 17.24 29.26 9.95
CA GLU A 19 16.12 30.07 9.43
C GLU A 19 15.78 29.76 7.96
N LEU A 20 16.12 28.55 7.47
CA LEU A 20 15.73 28.09 6.13
C LEU A 20 14.24 27.72 6.09
N ILE A 21 13.67 27.35 7.25
CA ILE A 21 12.26 27.01 7.41
C ILE A 21 11.70 27.68 8.67
N GLU A 22 10.43 28.08 8.61
CA GLU A 22 9.70 28.67 9.73
C GLU A 22 9.40 27.63 10.82
N ASN A 23 9.13 28.07 12.05
CA ASN A 23 8.76 27.18 13.17
C ASN A 23 7.56 26.29 12.84
N TRP A 24 6.57 26.83 12.13
CA TRP A 24 5.41 26.06 11.68
C TRP A 24 5.74 25.08 10.55
N GLY A 25 6.69 25.42 9.66
CA GLY A 25 7.23 24.50 8.67
C GLY A 25 7.97 23.33 9.32
N LEU A 26 8.80 23.61 10.33
CA LEU A 26 9.43 22.56 11.15
C LEU A 26 8.39 21.65 11.80
N PHE A 27 7.39 22.23 12.46
CA PHE A 27 6.33 21.46 13.11
C PHE A 27 5.59 20.56 12.09
N ALA A 28 5.17 21.10 10.96
CA ALA A 28 4.49 20.33 9.91
C ALA A 28 5.37 19.21 9.38
N ALA A 29 6.65 19.48 9.11
CA ALA A 29 7.59 18.47 8.63
C ALA A 29 7.82 17.35 9.66
N LEU A 30 7.90 17.67 10.95
CA LEU A 30 8.01 16.66 12.02
C LEU A 30 6.74 15.80 12.14
N VAL A 31 5.56 16.38 11.96
CA VAL A 31 4.29 15.64 11.93
C VAL A 31 4.28 14.67 10.74
N VAL A 32 4.64 15.13 9.53
CA VAL A 32 4.74 14.27 8.35
C VAL A 32 5.79 13.17 8.54
N LEU A 33 6.97 13.51 9.06
CA LEU A 33 8.03 12.55 9.35
C LEU A 33 7.52 11.45 10.28
N THR A 34 6.83 11.84 11.36
CA THR A 34 6.39 10.91 12.41
C THR A 34 5.25 10.01 11.95
N PHE A 35 4.24 10.56 11.27
CA PHE A 35 3.01 9.83 11.00
C PHE A 35 2.89 9.29 9.56
N ALA A 36 3.64 9.83 8.60
CA ALA A 36 3.62 9.34 7.22
C ALA A 36 4.93 8.62 6.83
N VAL A 37 6.09 9.15 7.22
CA VAL A 37 7.39 8.58 6.77
C VAL A 37 7.81 7.40 7.64
N ILE A 38 7.89 7.57 8.96
CA ILE A 38 8.40 6.54 9.88
C ILE A 38 7.65 5.20 9.76
N PRO A 39 6.31 5.16 9.68
CA PRO A 39 5.58 3.90 9.53
C PRO A 39 5.87 3.17 8.21
N VAL A 40 6.29 3.89 7.16
CA VAL A 40 6.56 3.35 5.82
C VAL A 40 8.03 2.95 5.66
N LEU A 41 8.94 3.49 6.50
CA LEU A 41 10.37 3.20 6.44
C LEU A 41 10.73 1.70 6.44
N PRO A 42 10.09 0.82 7.24
CA PRO A 42 10.41 -0.62 7.21
C PRO A 42 10.19 -1.25 5.83
N ALA A 43 9.14 -0.84 5.12
CA ALA A 43 8.85 -1.35 3.78
C ALA A 43 9.79 -0.76 2.70
N LEU A 44 10.32 0.44 2.92
CA LEU A 44 11.28 1.09 2.01
C LEU A 44 12.72 0.57 2.21
N LEU A 45 13.07 0.25 3.45
CA LEU A 45 14.40 -0.17 3.88
C LEU A 45 14.29 -1.53 4.60
N PRO A 46 13.93 -2.60 3.86
CA PRO A 46 13.76 -3.91 4.46
C PRO A 46 15.09 -4.43 5.04
N PRO A 47 15.05 -5.29 6.07
CA PRO A 47 16.23 -5.96 6.61
C PRO A 47 17.03 -6.70 5.52
N SER A 48 18.34 -6.83 5.75
CA SER A 48 19.24 -7.55 4.83
C SER A 48 18.74 -8.97 4.58
N GLY A 49 18.49 -9.30 3.31
CA GLY A 49 18.00 -10.62 2.88
C GLY A 49 16.54 -10.63 2.39
N MET A 50 15.76 -9.58 2.64
CA MET A 50 14.41 -9.44 2.10
C MET A 50 14.41 -8.70 0.75
N ALA A 51 13.56 -9.15 -0.17
CA ALA A 51 13.37 -8.48 -1.46
C ALA A 51 12.72 -7.10 -1.26
N ARG A 52 13.25 -6.07 -1.94
CA ARG A 52 12.59 -4.76 -1.95
C ARG A 52 11.27 -4.85 -2.70
N VAL A 53 10.25 -4.20 -2.15
CA VAL A 53 8.99 -3.98 -2.87
C VAL A 53 9.29 -3.21 -4.16
N GLY A 54 8.78 -3.71 -5.29
CA GLY A 54 9.09 -3.17 -6.63
C GLY A 54 8.73 -1.68 -6.82
N ARG A 55 7.89 -1.12 -5.94
CA ARG A 55 7.45 0.29 -5.95
C ARG A 55 8.03 1.11 -4.80
N SER A 56 9.07 0.63 -4.12
CA SER A 56 9.72 1.35 -3.01
C SER A 56 10.34 2.69 -3.42
N ALA A 57 10.99 2.78 -4.58
CA ALA A 57 11.61 4.02 -5.06
C ALA A 57 10.59 5.17 -5.29
N PRO A 58 9.48 4.98 -6.03
CA PRO A 58 8.49 6.06 -6.19
C PRO A 58 7.80 6.44 -4.87
N THR A 59 7.55 5.49 -3.97
CA THR A 59 7.02 5.81 -2.63
C THR A 59 8.00 6.65 -1.81
N ALA A 60 9.30 6.31 -1.85
CA ALA A 60 10.32 7.10 -1.18
C ALA A 60 10.42 8.53 -1.75
N LEU A 61 10.35 8.67 -3.08
CA LEU A 61 10.35 9.98 -3.73
C LEU A 61 9.12 10.81 -3.35
N TRP A 62 7.93 10.20 -3.35
CA TRP A 62 6.70 10.85 -2.91
C TRP A 62 6.82 11.40 -1.48
N LEU A 63 7.24 10.55 -0.54
CA LEU A 63 7.41 10.93 0.86
C LEU A 63 8.45 12.03 1.05
N LEU A 64 9.55 11.99 0.28
CA LEU A 64 10.56 13.05 0.29
C LEU A 64 9.96 14.38 -0.18
N VAL A 65 9.22 14.38 -1.30
CA VAL A 65 8.58 15.58 -1.84
C VAL A 65 7.58 16.15 -0.83
N VAL A 66 6.72 15.33 -0.25
CA VAL A 66 5.75 15.79 0.76
C VAL A 66 6.48 16.39 1.95
N LEU A 67 7.53 15.75 2.47
CA LEU A 67 8.28 16.23 3.62
C LEU A 67 8.92 17.60 3.36
N VAL A 68 9.53 17.77 2.19
CA VAL A 68 10.13 19.04 1.77
C VAL A 68 9.06 20.12 1.63
N LEU A 69 7.92 19.82 1.00
CA LEU A 69 6.83 20.79 0.87
C LEU A 69 6.25 21.18 2.24
N SER A 70 6.07 20.23 3.15
CA SER A 70 5.62 20.52 4.52
C SER A 70 6.53 21.49 5.25
N ALA A 71 7.85 21.39 5.02
CA ALA A 71 8.83 22.28 5.62
C ALA A 71 8.85 23.68 4.99
N LEU A 72 8.62 23.78 3.68
CA LEU A 72 8.72 25.03 2.91
C LEU A 72 7.41 25.83 2.83
N ILE A 73 6.26 25.21 3.08
CA ILE A 73 4.99 25.95 3.09
C ILE A 73 5.00 26.95 4.27
N PRO A 74 4.75 28.24 4.02
CA PRO A 74 4.67 29.25 5.06
C PRO A 74 3.30 29.18 5.73
N TRP A 75 3.08 28.15 6.54
CA TRP A 75 1.81 27.85 7.19
C TRP A 75 1.28 29.02 8.03
N GLU A 76 2.20 29.83 8.56
CA GLU A 76 1.85 30.98 9.37
C GLU A 76 1.10 32.05 8.61
N THR A 77 1.64 32.41 7.45
CA THR A 77 1.06 33.44 6.57
C THR A 77 -0.09 32.90 5.73
N THR A 78 -0.09 31.60 5.44
CA THR A 78 -1.13 30.96 4.63
C THR A 78 -2.45 30.79 5.37
N ILE A 79 -2.40 30.43 6.67
CA ILE A 79 -3.60 30.14 7.46
C ILE A 79 -3.52 30.88 8.80
N GLY A 80 -4.24 31.99 8.93
CA GLY A 80 -4.23 32.82 10.15
C GLY A 80 -4.84 32.16 11.40
N SER A 81 -5.68 31.13 11.24
CA SER A 81 -6.27 30.38 12.36
C SER A 81 -5.41 29.17 12.74
N THR A 82 -4.94 29.12 13.98
CA THR A 82 -4.17 27.99 14.52
C THR A 82 -4.92 26.66 14.40
N GLY A 83 -6.23 26.64 14.69
CA GLY A 83 -7.04 25.42 14.60
C GLY A 83 -7.11 24.88 13.17
N PHE A 84 -7.40 25.75 12.19
CA PHE A 84 -7.40 25.35 10.78
C PHE A 84 -6.02 24.96 10.27
N ARG A 85 -4.96 25.59 10.78
CA ARG A 85 -3.58 25.25 10.43
C ARG A 85 -3.25 23.81 10.86
N LEU A 86 -3.61 23.43 12.09
CA LEU A 86 -3.45 22.06 12.57
C LEU A 86 -4.25 21.07 11.72
N LEU A 87 -5.52 21.38 11.41
CA LEU A 87 -6.34 20.53 10.55
C LEU A 87 -5.76 20.38 9.14
N ALA A 88 -5.22 21.45 8.57
CA ALA A 88 -4.59 21.41 7.25
C ALA A 88 -3.31 20.55 7.27
N ILE A 89 -2.46 20.68 8.30
CA ILE A 89 -1.26 19.85 8.46
C ILE A 89 -1.65 18.37 8.65
N LEU A 90 -2.67 18.09 9.47
CA LEU A 90 -3.16 16.72 9.67
C LEU A 90 -3.76 16.14 8.39
N GLY A 91 -4.56 16.92 7.66
CA GLY A 91 -5.13 16.53 6.37
C GLY A 91 -4.04 16.25 5.33
N TRP A 92 -3.03 17.12 5.26
CA TRP A 92 -1.85 16.94 4.41
C TRP A 92 -1.08 15.66 4.75
N THR A 93 -0.88 15.41 6.05
CA THR A 93 -0.20 14.20 6.55
C THR A 93 -1.00 12.94 6.22
N GLY A 94 -2.32 12.98 6.42
CA GLY A 94 -3.22 11.88 6.07
C GLY A 94 -3.20 11.57 4.57
N LEU A 95 -3.25 12.60 3.73
CA LEU A 95 -3.11 12.45 2.28
C LEU A 95 -1.78 11.80 1.90
N ALA A 96 -0.68 12.26 2.50
CA ALA A 96 0.64 11.69 2.26
C ALA A 96 0.71 10.20 2.61
N ALA A 97 0.15 9.81 3.76
CA ALA A 97 0.10 8.42 4.21
C ALA A 97 -0.76 7.55 3.29
N ILE A 98 -1.97 8.00 2.95
CA ILE A 98 -2.90 7.27 2.07
C ILE A 98 -2.28 7.05 0.69
N MET A 99 -1.71 8.10 0.10
CA MET A 99 -1.06 8.00 -1.21
C MET A 99 0.17 7.09 -1.17
N SER A 100 0.91 7.09 -0.07
CA SER A 100 2.06 6.19 0.09
C SER A 100 1.67 4.72 0.05
N ILE A 101 0.55 4.37 0.70
CA ILE A 101 -0.02 3.02 0.66
C ILE A 101 -0.43 2.66 -0.79
N GLY A 102 -1.12 3.58 -1.47
CA GLY A 102 -1.55 3.39 -2.86
C GLY A 102 -0.39 3.20 -3.84
N ILE A 103 0.70 3.97 -3.68
CA ILE A 103 1.89 3.87 -4.55
C ILE A 103 2.69 2.60 -4.24
N LEU A 104 2.85 2.27 -2.95
CA LEU A 104 3.59 1.09 -2.53
C LEU A 104 2.88 -0.19 -2.97
N GLY A 105 1.55 -0.16 -3.10
CA GLY A 105 0.71 -1.29 -3.52
C GLY A 105 0.58 -2.37 -2.43
N VAL A 106 1.10 -2.11 -1.24
CA VAL A 106 1.07 -3.00 -0.08
C VAL A 106 0.71 -2.15 1.14
N ASN A 107 -0.21 -2.61 1.97
CA ASN A 107 -0.49 -1.94 3.24
C ASN A 107 0.64 -2.27 4.23
N PRO A 108 1.48 -1.31 4.63
CA PRO A 108 2.60 -1.57 5.54
C PRO A 108 2.11 -2.03 6.92
N ALA A 109 0.88 -1.69 7.33
CA ALA A 109 0.27 -2.19 8.57
C ALA A 109 -0.15 -3.67 8.50
N ALA A 110 -0.18 -4.27 7.31
CA ALA A 110 -0.44 -5.70 7.13
C ALA A 110 0.85 -6.53 7.10
N THR A 111 2.02 -5.90 6.96
CA THR A 111 3.31 -6.59 6.83
C THR A 111 3.85 -7.10 8.18
N ASP A 112 3.41 -6.51 9.30
CA ASP A 112 3.71 -7.01 10.65
C ASP A 112 2.88 -8.25 11.04
N ARG A 113 1.90 -8.62 10.23
CA ARG A 113 1.38 -9.99 10.26
C ARG A 113 2.36 -10.81 9.44
N GLU A 114 3.39 -11.33 10.10
CA GLU A 114 3.94 -12.62 9.70
C GLU A 114 2.70 -13.49 9.43
N PRO A 115 2.53 -14.05 8.22
CA PRO A 115 1.48 -15.02 8.00
C PRO A 115 1.80 -16.13 8.99
N GLU A 116 1.11 -16.12 10.13
CA GLU A 116 1.06 -17.28 11.00
C GLU A 116 0.73 -18.41 10.03
N PRO A 117 1.60 -19.42 9.86
CA PRO A 117 1.31 -20.51 8.94
C PRO A 117 -0.05 -21.02 9.38
N SER A 118 -1.09 -20.74 8.58
CA SER A 118 -2.40 -21.27 8.85
C SER A 118 -2.16 -22.76 8.97
N PRO A 119 -2.57 -23.41 10.07
CA PRO A 119 -2.65 -24.85 10.07
C PRO A 119 -3.62 -25.17 8.93
N ASP A 120 -3.08 -25.48 7.76
CA ASP A 120 -3.83 -25.86 6.58
C ASP A 120 -4.38 -27.26 6.84
N GLU A 121 -5.35 -27.35 7.74
CA GLU A 121 -6.04 -28.60 8.06
C GLU A 121 -6.88 -29.11 6.86
N LEU A 122 -7.04 -28.27 5.84
CA LEU A 122 -7.78 -28.56 4.61
C LEU A 122 -6.89 -28.65 3.36
N GLY A 123 -5.56 -28.48 3.47
CA GLY A 123 -4.63 -28.67 2.34
C GLY A 123 -4.85 -27.74 1.14
N LEU A 124 -5.56 -26.62 1.32
CA LEU A 124 -5.93 -25.69 0.24
C LEU A 124 -4.76 -24.81 -0.25
N GLY A 125 -3.58 -24.91 0.39
CA GLY A 125 -2.37 -24.17 0.04
C GLY A 125 -1.47 -24.84 -1.00
N SER A 126 -1.72 -26.08 -1.43
CA SER A 126 -0.96 -26.68 -2.53
C SER A 126 -1.47 -26.20 -3.88
N ASP A 127 -0.55 -25.90 -4.82
CA ASP A 127 -0.86 -25.57 -6.21
C ASP A 127 -1.89 -26.56 -6.78
N LEU A 128 -3.13 -26.10 -7.00
CA LEU A 128 -4.23 -26.92 -7.47
C LEU A 128 -3.87 -27.51 -8.83
N GLY A 129 -3.59 -28.82 -8.84
CA GLY A 129 -3.17 -29.54 -10.03
C GLY A 129 -4.35 -29.81 -10.96
N LYS A 130 -4.06 -30.06 -12.23
CA LYS A 130 -5.07 -30.49 -13.22
C LYS A 130 -5.85 -31.75 -12.75
N ALA A 131 -5.23 -32.59 -11.93
CA ALA A 131 -5.85 -33.76 -11.33
C ALA A 131 -6.90 -33.41 -10.27
N ASP A 132 -6.68 -32.37 -9.45
CA ASP A 132 -7.62 -31.95 -8.41
C ASP A 132 -8.85 -31.26 -9.02
N ALA A 133 -8.66 -30.54 -10.12
CA ALA A 133 -9.77 -29.97 -10.90
C ALA A 133 -10.68 -31.04 -11.50
N VAL A 134 -10.12 -32.17 -11.97
CA VAL A 134 -10.88 -33.31 -12.49
C VAL A 134 -11.62 -34.03 -11.37
N ALA A 135 -10.97 -34.26 -10.22
CA ALA A 135 -11.58 -34.89 -9.05
C ALA A 135 -12.75 -34.05 -8.48
N ALA A 136 -12.60 -32.72 -8.46
CA ALA A 136 -13.68 -31.81 -8.06
C ALA A 136 -14.84 -31.80 -9.08
N GLY A 137 -14.55 -31.91 -10.38
CA GLY A 137 -15.56 -32.03 -11.43
C GLY A 137 -16.43 -33.28 -11.28
N THR A 138 -15.81 -34.42 -10.98
CA THR A 138 -16.53 -35.68 -10.74
C THR A 138 -17.41 -35.61 -9.47
N LEU A 139 -16.93 -34.96 -8.40
CA LEU A 139 -17.69 -34.77 -7.16
C LEU A 139 -18.87 -33.79 -7.32
N LEU A 140 -18.79 -32.84 -8.25
CA LEU A 140 -19.86 -31.91 -8.58
C LEU A 140 -20.87 -32.46 -9.60
N GLY A 141 -20.72 -33.72 -10.02
CA GLY A 141 -21.62 -34.39 -10.97
C GLY A 141 -21.53 -33.83 -12.39
N LEU A 142 -20.43 -33.17 -12.74
CA LEU A 142 -20.19 -32.67 -14.09
C LEU A 142 -19.58 -33.81 -14.91
N ASP A 143 -20.45 -34.50 -15.65
CA ASP A 143 -20.09 -35.60 -16.53
C ASP A 143 -19.12 -35.14 -17.64
N GLU A 144 -18.13 -35.96 -17.97
CA GLU A 144 -17.02 -35.64 -18.89
C GLU A 144 -17.47 -35.29 -20.33
N ASP A 145 -18.74 -35.56 -20.65
CA ASP A 145 -19.33 -35.32 -21.96
C ASP A 145 -19.52 -33.83 -22.29
N VAL A 146 -19.52 -32.92 -21.30
CA VAL A 146 -19.64 -31.46 -21.56
C VAL A 146 -18.29 -30.82 -21.89
N MET A 147 -17.17 -31.40 -21.46
CA MET A 147 -15.83 -30.85 -21.68
C MET A 147 -15.16 -31.31 -22.98
N SER A 148 -15.77 -32.23 -23.73
CA SER A 148 -15.23 -32.75 -25.00
C SER A 148 -15.96 -32.23 -26.25
N LEU A 149 -17.04 -31.46 -26.08
CA LEU A 149 -17.80 -30.94 -27.23
C LEU A 149 -17.04 -29.80 -27.91
N PRO A 150 -16.73 -29.90 -29.22
CA PRO A 150 -16.18 -28.79 -29.96
C PRO A 150 -17.18 -27.61 -29.94
N THR A 151 -16.66 -26.40 -29.74
CA THR A 151 -17.40 -25.13 -29.52
C THR A 151 -18.56 -24.87 -30.50
N SER A 152 -18.57 -25.52 -31.66
CA SER A 152 -19.64 -25.49 -32.66
C SER A 152 -21.00 -26.03 -32.18
N GLU A 153 -21.05 -26.95 -31.21
CA GLU A 153 -22.32 -27.52 -30.74
C GLU A 153 -22.98 -26.72 -29.60
N MET A 154 -22.20 -25.98 -28.82
CA MET A 154 -22.73 -25.10 -27.75
C MET A 154 -23.61 -23.95 -28.30
N LEU A 155 -23.39 -23.52 -29.54
CA LEU A 155 -24.16 -22.46 -30.19
C LEU A 155 -25.52 -22.91 -30.74
N VAL A 156 -25.74 -24.22 -30.91
CA VAL A 156 -27.01 -24.77 -31.41
C VAL A 156 -28.01 -24.97 -30.27
N GLY A 157 -27.55 -25.40 -29.09
CA GLY A 157 -28.40 -25.57 -27.91
C GLY A 157 -28.99 -24.27 -27.37
N LEU A 158 -28.30 -23.13 -27.56
CA LEU A 158 -28.76 -21.81 -27.11
C LEU A 158 -29.84 -21.18 -28.00
N ARG A 159 -30.12 -21.75 -29.18
CA ARG A 159 -31.19 -21.27 -30.09
C ARG A 159 -32.49 -22.07 -29.98
N ALA A 160 -32.48 -23.22 -29.30
CA ALA A 160 -33.65 -24.09 -29.15
C ALA A 160 -34.52 -23.77 -27.92
N GLY A 161 -34.10 -22.81 -27.08
CA GLY A 161 -34.84 -22.36 -25.90
C GLY A 161 -35.74 -21.15 -26.19
N ASP A 162 -36.67 -21.27 -27.12
CA ASP A 162 -37.83 -20.37 -27.22
C ASP A 162 -39.11 -21.19 -27.35
N PRO A 163 -39.80 -21.50 -26.24
CA PRO A 163 -41.19 -21.93 -26.30
C PRO A 163 -42.11 -20.74 -26.02
N SER A 164 -42.96 -20.48 -27.01
CA SER A 164 -44.25 -19.80 -26.94
C SER A 164 -45.04 -20.04 -25.65
#